data_AF-A0A286YCN2-F1
#
_entry.id   AF-A0A286YCN2-F1
#
_cell.length_a   1.000
_cell.length_b   1.000
_cell.length_c   1.000
_cell.angle_alpha   90.00
_cell.angle_beta   90.00
_cell.angle_gamma   90.00
#
_symmetry.space_group_name_H-M   'P 1'
#
loop_
_entity.id
_entity.type
_entity.pdbx_description
1 polymer ?
#
loop_
_entity_poly.entity_id
_entity_poly.type
_entity_poly.pdbx_seq_one_letter_code
_entity_poly.pdbx_strand_id
1 'polypeptide(L)'
;MLLMKIITRYVYELLESDCNLKKISIPEGYGVIVLNPNENYIEVEKQKMHKQSSSSDGTDEPAGKRERRDKVSKETKKRRDFYEKYRNPQKEKEMMQLFIRENGSPEEHAVYVWDHFIAQAAAENVFFVAHSYGGLAFVEL
;
A
#
# COMPACT_ATOMS: atom_id res chain seq x y z
N MET A 1 14.40 -13.76 17.02
CA MET A 1 14.85 -14.81 16.07
C MET A 1 14.28 -16.21 16.34
N LEU A 2 14.07 -16.65 17.59
CA LEU A 2 13.57 -18.00 17.89
C LEU A 2 12.17 -18.28 17.30
N LEU A 3 11.25 -17.32 17.42
CA LEU A 3 9.88 -17.45 16.90
C LEU A 3 9.84 -17.68 15.38
N MET A 4 10.62 -16.92 14.61
CA MET A 4 10.70 -17.12 13.15
C MET A 4 11.18 -18.51 12.79
N LYS A 5 12.20 -19.04 13.48
CA LYS A 5 12.68 -20.41 13.24
C LYS A 5 11.61 -21.46 13.53
N ILE A 6 10.82 -21.27 14.59
CA ILE A 6 9.72 -22.18 14.95
C ILE A 6 8.64 -22.15 13.88
N ILE A 7 8.21 -20.95 13.47
CA ILE A 7 7.19 -20.77 12.42
C ILE A 7 7.68 -21.41 11.11
N THR A 8 8.91 -21.12 10.69
CA THR A 8 9.48 -21.69 9.46
C THR A 8 9.47 -23.21 9.50
N ARG A 9 9.91 -23.82 10.61
CA ARG A 9 9.91 -25.28 10.74
C ARG A 9 8.49 -25.86 10.67
N TYR A 10 7.55 -25.26 11.39
CA TYR A 10 6.15 -25.70 11.39
C TYR A 10 5.52 -25.62 9.99
N VAL A 11 5.77 -24.54 9.26
CA VAL A 11 5.30 -24.39 7.87
C VAL A 11 5.89 -25.48 6.98
N TYR A 12 7.18 -25.79 7.07
CA TYR A 12 7.78 -26.87 6.29
C TYR A 12 7.15 -28.24 6.63
N GLU A 13 6.90 -28.52 7.90
CA GLU A 13 6.24 -29.75 8.33
C GLU A 13 4.84 -29.88 7.71
N LEU A 14 4.04 -28.82 7.72
CA LEU A 14 2.71 -28.81 7.07
C LEU A 14 2.77 -28.97 5.55
N LEU A 15 3.74 -28.32 4.89
CA LEU A 15 3.92 -28.45 3.45
C LEU A 15 4.26 -29.90 3.05
N GLU A 16 5.04 -30.61 3.87
CA GLU A 16 5.35 -32.02 3.65
C GLU A 16 4.16 -32.94 3.97
N SER A 17 3.51 -32.76 5.12
CA SER A 17 2.45 -33.67 5.58
C SER A 17 1.12 -33.47 4.88
N ASP A 18 0.70 -32.22 4.70
CA ASP A 18 -0.67 -31.89 4.29
C ASP A 18 -0.75 -31.61 2.79
N CYS A 19 0.35 -31.08 2.22
CA CYS A 19 0.44 -30.75 0.80
C CYS A 19 1.24 -31.79 -0.02
N ASN A 20 1.79 -32.83 0.62
CA ASN A 20 2.64 -33.86 -0.01
C ASN A 20 3.83 -33.28 -0.81
N LEU A 21 4.34 -32.11 -0.40
CA LEU A 21 5.48 -31.49 -1.06
C LEU A 21 6.79 -32.13 -0.58
N LYS A 22 7.80 -32.13 -1.44
CA LYS A 22 9.14 -32.61 -1.10
C LYS A 22 10.11 -31.45 -1.07
N LYS A 23 10.90 -31.39 0.01
CA LYS A 23 12.05 -30.49 0.06
C LYS A 23 13.13 -31.00 -0.89
N ILE A 24 13.52 -30.16 -1.84
CA ILE A 24 14.60 -30.44 -2.79
C ILE A 24 15.75 -29.45 -2.59
N SER A 25 16.98 -29.89 -2.85
CA SER A 25 18.12 -28.98 -2.98
C SER A 25 18.20 -28.51 -4.42
N ILE A 26 18.45 -27.21 -4.60
CA ILE A 26 18.65 -26.65 -5.94
C ILE A 26 20.01 -27.17 -6.45
N PRO A 27 20.08 -27.77 -7.66
CA PRO A 27 21.34 -28.23 -8.23
C PRO A 27 22.32 -27.07 -8.45
N GLU A 28 23.61 -27.37 -8.47
CA GLU A 28 24.65 -26.38 -8.79
C GLU A 28 24.42 -25.79 -10.20
N GLY A 29 24.66 -24.48 -10.35
CA GLY A 29 24.42 -23.75 -11.59
C GLY A 29 23.01 -23.18 -11.75
N TYR A 30 22.08 -23.48 -10.83
CA TYR A 30 20.73 -22.91 -10.83
C TYR A 30 20.57 -21.83 -9.76
N GLY A 31 19.90 -20.74 -10.13
CA GLY A 31 19.48 -19.67 -9.22
C GLY A 31 17.97 -19.62 -9.10
N VAL A 32 17.46 -19.24 -7.93
CA VAL A 32 16.03 -18.98 -7.72
C VAL A 32 15.87 -17.58 -7.13
N ILE A 33 15.06 -16.77 -7.78
CA ILE A 33 14.63 -15.46 -7.28
C ILE A 33 13.15 -15.57 -6.94
N VAL A 34 12.80 -15.21 -5.70
CA VAL A 34 11.42 -15.11 -5.24
C VAL A 34 11.14 -13.63 -5.03
N LEU A 35 10.21 -13.09 -5.82
CA LEU A 35 9.79 -11.71 -5.74
C LEU A 35 8.30 -11.62 -5.42
N ASN A 36 7.94 -10.54 -4.73
CA ASN A 36 6.56 -10.16 -4.46
C ASN A 36 6.31 -8.84 -5.21
N PRO A 37 5.80 -8.88 -6.44
CA PRO A 37 5.62 -7.69 -7.26
C PRO A 37 4.35 -6.91 -6.87
N ASN A 38 3.77 -7.12 -5.69
CA ASN A 38 2.67 -6.27 -5.25
C ASN A 38 3.11 -4.80 -5.13
N GLU A 39 2.16 -3.87 -5.08
CA GLU A 39 2.43 -2.44 -4.97
C GLU A 39 3.44 -2.13 -3.85
N ASN A 40 4.62 -1.62 -4.21
CA ASN A 40 5.66 -1.30 -3.24
C ASN A 40 5.57 0.17 -2.85
N TYR A 41 5.07 0.41 -1.64
CA TYR A 41 4.98 1.74 -1.05
C TYR A 41 5.46 1.75 0.40
N ILE A 42 5.87 2.92 0.85
CA ILE A 42 6.16 3.22 2.25
C ILE A 42 4.99 4.03 2.80
N GLU A 43 4.38 3.57 3.88
CA GLU A 43 3.35 4.33 4.59
C GLU A 43 4.00 5.40 5.46
N VAL A 44 3.63 6.67 5.20
CA VAL A 44 4.13 7.81 5.98
C VAL A 44 2.97 8.66 6.50
N GLU A 45 3.14 9.24 7.68
CA GLU A 45 2.15 10.13 8.29
C GLU A 45 2.08 11.46 7.51
N LYS A 46 0.88 11.84 7.07
CA LYS A 46 0.64 13.11 6.39
C LYS A 46 0.74 14.27 7.37
N GLN A 47 1.73 15.13 7.14
CA GLN A 47 1.86 16.38 7.88
C GLN A 47 0.68 17.29 7.53
N LYS A 48 -0.01 17.80 8.55
CA LYS A 48 -1.14 18.73 8.36
C LYS A 48 -0.63 20.08 7.86
N MET A 49 -0.70 20.32 6.55
CA MET A 49 -0.61 21.68 6.03
C MET A 49 -1.86 22.46 6.47
N HIS A 50 -1.65 23.56 7.19
CA HIS A 50 -2.70 24.47 7.63
C HIS A 50 -3.38 25.09 6.39
N LYS A 51 -4.58 24.64 6.03
CA LYS A 51 -5.42 25.32 5.04
C LYS A 51 -5.89 26.66 5.62
N GLN A 52 -5.28 27.77 5.22
CA GLN A 52 -5.89 29.09 5.34
C GLN A 52 -7.16 29.11 4.49
N SER A 53 -8.31 29.21 5.16
CA SER A 53 -9.60 29.40 4.53
C SER A 53 -9.71 30.83 4.01
N SER A 54 -9.45 31.05 2.72
CA SER A 54 -9.87 32.27 2.02
C SER A 54 -11.37 32.16 1.72
N SER A 55 -12.20 32.74 2.59
CA SER A 55 -13.61 32.97 2.28
C SER A 55 -13.78 34.34 1.64
N SER A 56 -13.96 34.37 0.32
CA SER A 56 -14.55 35.51 -0.38
C SER A 56 -15.65 34.97 -1.29
N ASP A 57 -16.91 35.22 -0.96
CA ASP A 57 -17.80 35.86 -1.93
C ASP A 57 -19.09 36.33 -1.25
N GLY A 58 -19.38 37.61 -1.41
CA GLY A 58 -20.60 38.26 -0.95
C GLY A 58 -21.62 38.25 -2.07
N THR A 59 -22.82 37.73 -1.80
CA THR A 59 -23.99 37.93 -2.65
C THR A 59 -25.19 38.32 -1.78
N ASP A 60 -25.75 39.49 -2.08
CA ASP A 60 -26.95 40.09 -1.49
C ASP A 60 -28.21 39.26 -1.80
N GLU A 61 -28.96 38.89 -0.75
CA GLU A 61 -30.31 38.29 -0.83
C GLU A 61 -31.12 38.71 0.42
N PRO A 62 -32.47 38.81 0.33
CA PRO A 62 -33.30 39.62 1.21
C PRO A 62 -33.37 39.14 2.67
N ALA A 63 -33.46 40.11 3.59
CA ALA A 63 -33.23 40.00 5.04
C ALA A 63 -34.02 38.89 5.77
N GLY A 64 -35.19 38.48 5.25
CA GLY A 64 -36.05 37.48 5.90
C GLY A 64 -35.58 36.03 5.81
N LYS A 65 -34.82 35.65 4.77
CA LYS A 65 -34.26 34.27 4.64
C LYS A 65 -32.90 34.10 5.32
N ARG A 66 -32.25 35.21 5.72
CA ARG A 66 -30.91 35.24 6.32
C ARG A 66 -30.92 34.74 7.77
N GLU A 67 -31.87 35.19 8.60
CA GLU A 67 -31.96 34.76 10.02
C GLU A 67 -32.23 33.27 10.20
N ARG A 68 -33.04 32.64 9.34
CA ARG A 68 -33.28 31.18 9.39
C ARG A 68 -32.03 30.39 8.97
N ARG A 69 -31.29 30.84 7.94
CA ARG A 69 -30.01 30.22 7.53
C ARG A 69 -28.92 30.39 8.59
N ASP A 70 -28.84 31.54 9.25
CA ASP A 70 -27.83 31.82 10.27
C ASP A 70 -28.02 30.97 11.54
N LYS A 71 -29.27 30.75 11.95
CA LYS A 71 -29.60 29.85 13.08
C LYS A 71 -29.26 28.40 12.75
N VAL A 72 -29.61 27.92 11.56
CA VAL A 72 -29.27 26.57 11.08
C VAL A 72 -27.76 26.39 10.93
N SER A 73 -27.04 27.39 10.43
CA SER A 73 -25.57 27.38 10.31
C SER A 73 -24.88 27.34 11.68
N LYS A 74 -25.33 28.15 12.64
CA LYS A 74 -24.81 28.16 14.02
C LYS A 74 -25.09 26.84 14.75
N GLU A 75 -26.25 26.23 14.54
CA GLU A 75 -26.60 24.94 15.12
C GLU A 75 -25.80 23.79 14.51
N THR A 76 -25.60 23.81 13.18
CA THR A 76 -24.76 22.83 12.47
C THR A 76 -23.30 22.94 12.90
N LYS A 77 -22.81 24.16 13.16
CA LYS A 77 -21.47 24.42 13.69
C LYS A 77 -21.33 23.86 15.12
N LYS A 78 -22.28 24.15 16.02
CA LYS A 78 -22.29 23.58 17.38
C LYS A 78 -22.34 22.06 17.40
N ARG A 79 -23.13 21.43 16.53
CA ARG A 79 -23.16 19.96 16.41
C ARG A 79 -21.81 19.41 15.95
N ARG A 80 -21.18 20.01 14.94
CA ARG A 80 -19.82 19.63 14.51
C ARG A 80 -18.81 19.75 15.64
N ASP A 81 -18.79 20.88 16.33
CA ASP A 81 -17.87 21.14 17.44
C ASP A 81 -18.10 20.16 18.61
N PHE A 82 -19.35 19.76 18.86
CA PHE A 82 -19.69 18.75 19.85
C PHE A 82 -19.13 17.37 19.48
N TYR A 83 -19.31 16.92 18.24
CA TYR A 83 -18.76 15.63 17.78
C TYR A 83 -17.22 15.64 17.70
N GLU A 84 -16.60 16.77 17.35
CA GLU A 84 -15.14 16.91 17.30
C GLU A 84 -14.50 16.78 18.70
N LYS A 85 -15.22 17.15 19.77
CA LYS A 85 -14.77 17.03 21.17
C LYS A 85 -14.63 15.58 21.64
N TYR A 86 -15.43 14.67 21.10
CA TYR A 86 -15.38 13.23 21.41
C TYR A 86 -14.55 12.44 20.39
N ARG A 87 -13.88 13.13 19.45
CA ARG A 87 -12.97 12.48 18.51
C ARG A 87 -11.76 11.96 19.28
N ASN A 88 -11.57 10.65 19.26
CA ASN A 88 -10.47 9.98 19.93
C ASN A 88 -9.11 10.62 19.51
N PRO A 89 -8.27 11.14 20.45
CA PRO A 89 -6.99 11.80 20.15
C PRO A 89 -5.94 10.88 19.53
N GLN A 90 -6.07 9.57 19.68
CA GLN A 90 -5.40 8.57 18.82
C GLN A 90 -6.01 8.58 17.40
N LYS A 91 -6.36 9.77 16.89
CA LYS A 91 -6.90 10.01 15.56
C LYS A 91 -6.01 9.24 14.60
N GLU A 92 -6.63 8.38 13.79
CA GLU A 92 -6.10 7.87 12.53
C GLU A 92 -5.27 8.98 11.91
N LYS A 93 -3.95 8.89 12.09
CA LYS A 93 -3.06 9.81 11.42
C LYS A 93 -3.27 9.50 9.96
N GLU A 94 -3.64 10.52 9.20
CA GLU A 94 -3.89 10.33 7.77
C GLU A 94 -2.58 9.83 7.17
N MET A 95 -2.52 8.55 6.82
CA MET A 95 -1.35 7.95 6.20
C MET A 95 -1.39 8.25 4.71
N MET A 96 -0.24 8.52 4.11
CA MET A 96 -0.09 8.54 2.67
C MET A 96 0.87 7.43 2.25
N GLN A 97 0.62 6.87 1.06
CA GLN A 97 1.50 5.89 0.44
C GLN A 97 2.51 6.63 -0.43
N LEU A 98 3.79 6.42 -0.17
CA LEU A 98 4.88 6.86 -1.04
C LEU A 98 5.41 5.66 -1.81
N PHE A 99 5.09 5.58 -3.09
CA PHE A 99 5.58 4.53 -3.98
C PHE A 99 7.10 4.60 -4.12
N ILE A 100 7.75 3.43 -4.14
CA ILE A 100 9.18 3.32 -4.41
C ILE A 100 9.42 3.75 -5.86
N ARG A 101 10.36 4.68 -6.08
CA ARG A 101 10.66 5.19 -7.43
C ARG A 101 11.07 4.05 -8.34
N GLU A 102 10.52 4.02 -9.56
CA GLU A 102 10.83 3.03 -10.61
C GLU A 102 10.53 1.58 -10.19
N ASN A 103 9.74 1.41 -9.13
CA ASN A 103 9.36 0.14 -8.54
C ASN A 103 8.03 0.27 -7.78
N GLY A 104 7.16 1.18 -8.22
CA GLY A 104 5.91 1.50 -7.52
C GLY A 104 4.81 0.51 -7.86
N SER A 105 4.78 0.06 -9.12
CA SER A 105 3.81 -0.92 -9.62
C SER A 105 4.42 -2.31 -9.81
N PRO A 106 3.58 -3.36 -9.94
CA PRO A 106 4.04 -4.70 -10.28
C PRO A 106 4.89 -4.80 -11.56
N GLU A 107 4.51 -4.04 -12.60
CA GLU A 107 5.20 -3.99 -13.88
C GLU A 107 6.57 -3.33 -13.74
N GLU A 108 6.63 -2.18 -13.08
CA GLU A 108 7.89 -1.49 -12.79
C GLU A 108 8.82 -2.38 -11.95
N HIS A 109 8.29 -3.10 -10.96
CA HIS A 109 9.08 -4.05 -10.16
C HIS A 109 9.66 -5.17 -11.04
N ALA A 110 8.87 -5.74 -11.93
CA ALA A 110 9.30 -6.83 -12.80
C ALA A 110 10.43 -6.37 -13.73
N VAL A 111 10.28 -5.22 -14.37
CA VAL A 111 11.31 -4.59 -15.22
C VAL A 111 12.57 -4.28 -14.41
N TYR A 112 12.42 -3.67 -13.23
CA TYR A 112 13.55 -3.37 -12.36
C TYR A 112 14.36 -4.63 -12.01
N VAL A 113 13.69 -5.71 -11.62
CA VAL A 113 14.35 -6.97 -11.27
C VAL A 113 15.04 -7.60 -12.49
N TRP A 114 14.40 -7.51 -13.66
CA TRP A 114 14.98 -7.99 -14.90
C TRP A 114 16.29 -7.25 -15.23
N ASP A 115 16.25 -5.93 -15.32
CA ASP A 115 17.39 -5.10 -15.75
C ASP A 115 18.59 -5.19 -14.80
N HIS A 116 18.32 -5.28 -13.49
CA HIS A 116 19.37 -5.19 -12.47
C HIS A 116 19.93 -6.55 -12.02
N PHE A 117 19.16 -7.64 -12.17
CA PHE A 117 19.57 -8.95 -11.66
C PHE A 117 19.51 -10.05 -12.71
N ILE A 118 18.39 -10.21 -13.42
CA ILE A 118 18.19 -11.38 -14.30
C ILE A 118 18.95 -11.22 -15.60
N ALA A 119 18.85 -10.07 -16.27
CA ALA A 119 19.51 -9.81 -17.55
C ALA A 119 21.04 -9.83 -17.45
N GLN A 120 21.59 -9.59 -16.26
CA GLN A 120 23.02 -9.62 -15.99
C GLN A 120 23.51 -10.98 -15.46
N ALA A 121 22.59 -11.94 -15.24
CA ALA A 121 22.95 -13.26 -14.73
C ALA A 121 23.68 -14.09 -15.79
N ALA A 122 24.55 -15.00 -15.34
CA ALA A 122 25.18 -16.00 -16.21
C ALA A 122 24.20 -17.11 -16.67
N ALA A 123 22.90 -16.95 -16.42
CA ALA A 123 21.90 -17.95 -16.72
C ALA A 123 21.61 -18.00 -18.22
N GLU A 124 21.82 -19.16 -18.84
CA GLU A 124 21.49 -19.37 -20.26
C GLU A 124 19.98 -19.57 -20.48
N ASN A 125 19.28 -20.08 -19.47
CA ASN A 125 17.85 -20.38 -19.53
C ASN A 125 17.14 -19.77 -18.33
N VAL A 126 16.07 -19.01 -18.59
CA VAL A 126 15.26 -18.36 -17.56
C VAL A 126 13.83 -18.88 -17.65
N PHE A 127 13.27 -19.29 -16.52
CA PHE A 127 11.90 -19.76 -16.40
C PHE A 127 11.13 -18.89 -15.41
N PHE A 128 9.92 -18.49 -15.79
CA PHE A 128 9.02 -17.73 -14.94
C PHE A 128 7.90 -18.62 -14.42
N VAL A 129 7.75 -18.67 -13.09
CA VAL A 129 6.61 -19.29 -12.42
C VAL A 129 5.84 -18.16 -11.76
N ALA A 130 4.66 -17.87 -12.28
CA ALA A 130 3.86 -16.73 -11.84
C ALA A 130 2.46 -17.15 -11.41
N HIS A 131 1.86 -16.34 -10.53
CA HIS A 131 0.51 -16.55 -10.02
C HIS A 131 -0.29 -15.26 -10.13
N SER A 132 -1.55 -15.37 -10.59
CA SER A 132 -2.47 -14.23 -10.72
C SER A 132 -1.88 -13.09 -11.55
N TYR A 133 -2.09 -11.83 -11.14
CA TYR A 133 -1.58 -10.63 -11.79
C TYR A 133 -0.05 -10.61 -11.95
N GLY A 134 0.67 -11.32 -11.08
CA GLY A 134 2.11 -11.50 -11.22
C GLY A 134 2.51 -12.15 -12.55
N GLY A 135 1.62 -12.88 -13.22
CA GLY A 135 1.89 -13.37 -14.58
C GLY A 135 1.77 -12.27 -15.64
N LEU A 136 0.80 -11.37 -15.49
CA LEU A 136 0.59 -10.27 -16.43
C LEU A 136 1.76 -9.29 -16.42
N ALA A 137 2.33 -9.02 -15.24
CA ALA A 137 3.50 -8.15 -15.08
C ALA A 137 4.73 -8.62 -15.89
N PHE A 138 4.78 -9.88 -16.33
CA PHE A 138 5.86 -10.46 -17.14
C PHE A 138 5.50 -10.63 -18.62
N VAL A 139 4.27 -10.29 -19.04
CA VAL A 139 3.85 -10.43 -20.45
C VAL A 139 4.53 -9.39 -21.35
N GLU A 140 4.76 -8.19 -20.83
CA GLU A 140 5.36 -7.07 -21.57
C GLU A 140 6.87 -6.89 -21.31
N LEU A 141 7.50 -7.93 -20.74
CA LEU A 141 8.92 -7.95 -20.39
C LEU A 141 9.80 -8.35 -21.59
#